data_AF-C7R7M1-F1
#
_entry.id   AF-C7R7M1-F1
#
_cell.length_a   1.000
_cell.length_b   1.000
_cell.length_c   1.000
_cell.angle_alpha   90.00
_cell.angle_beta   90.00
_cell.angle_gamma   90.00
#
_symmetry.space_group_name_H-M   'P 1'
#
loop_
_entity.id
_entity.type
_entity.pdbx_description
1 polymer ?
#
loop_
_entity_poly.entity_id
_entity_poly.type
_entity_poly.pdbx_seq_one_letter_code
_entity_poly.pdbx_strand_id
1 'polypeptide(L)' 'MSKQVAKQATEKQTVNNDVAEPEQAAVFTVSASDMPVSCPMPEQTLWNQHPRVFMAFDEEGRASCPYCGNRFQLAKS' A
#
# COMPACT_ATOMS: atom_id res chain seq x y z
N MET A 1 -27.65 16.44 -47.65
CA MET A 1 -28.56 17.01 -46.64
C MET A 1 -28.23 16.34 -45.30
N SER A 2 -27.21 16.86 -44.60
CA SER A 2 -26.76 16.26 -43.35
C SER A 2 -27.09 17.23 -42.22
N LYS A 3 -28.24 17.02 -41.57
CA LYS A 3 -28.63 17.77 -40.38
C LYS A 3 -28.01 17.13 -39.14
N GLN A 4 -27.41 18.01 -38.36
CA GLN A 4 -26.80 17.85 -37.04
C GLN A 4 -27.66 17.04 -36.06
N VAL A 5 -27.01 16.33 -35.12
CA VAL A 5 -27.43 16.36 -33.71
C VAL A 5 -26.18 16.36 -32.82
N ALA A 6 -25.79 17.55 -32.37
CA ALA A 6 -24.97 17.73 -31.17
C ALA A 6 -25.94 17.86 -29.98
N LYS A 7 -25.78 16.98 -29.00
CA LYS A 7 -26.35 16.98 -27.63
C LYS A 7 -25.93 15.61 -27.07
N GLN A 8 -25.02 15.55 -26.12
CA GLN A 8 -25.40 15.62 -24.72
C GLN A 8 -24.18 15.96 -23.87
N ALA A 9 -24.39 16.94 -23.00
CA ALA A 9 -23.54 17.22 -21.87
C ALA A 9 -23.84 16.23 -20.74
N THR A 10 -22.92 16.19 -19.77
CA THR A 10 -23.08 15.71 -18.40
C THR A 10 -23.51 14.26 -18.22
N GLU A 11 -22.56 13.42 -17.77
CA GLU A 11 -22.76 12.74 -16.49
C GLU A 11 -21.41 12.40 -15.84
N LYS A 12 -21.31 12.81 -14.58
CA LYS A 12 -20.19 12.57 -13.69
C LYS A 12 -20.19 11.09 -13.32
N GLN A 13 -19.10 10.39 -13.57
CA GLN A 13 -18.85 9.14 -12.87
C GLN A 13 -17.35 9.00 -12.60
N THR A 14 -16.88 9.79 -11.63
CA THR A 14 -15.68 9.47 -10.87
C THR A 14 -15.99 8.29 -9.97
N VAL A 15 -16.07 7.11 -10.55
CA VAL A 15 -15.82 5.87 -9.80
C VAL A 15 -14.30 5.74 -9.75
N ASN A 16 -13.71 6.41 -8.76
CA ASN A 16 -12.34 6.14 -8.38
C ASN A 16 -12.37 4.77 -7.73
N ASN A 17 -12.20 3.75 -8.55
CA ASN A 17 -11.76 2.45 -8.09
C ASN A 17 -10.31 2.66 -7.63
N ASP A 18 -10.15 3.13 -6.40
CA ASP A 18 -8.91 3.04 -5.63
C ASP A 18 -8.66 1.56 -5.30
N VAL A 19 -8.52 0.75 -6.36
CA VAL A 19 -7.96 -0.59 -6.27
C VAL A 19 -6.49 -0.34 -6.03
N ALA A 20 -6.12 -0.28 -4.75
CA ALA A 20 -4.75 -0.36 -4.30
C ALA A 20 -4.13 -1.59 -4.97
N GLU A 21 -3.32 -1.33 -5.98
CA GLU A 21 -2.63 -2.31 -6.81
C GLU A 21 -1.92 -3.33 -5.91
N PRO A 22 -2.33 -4.60 -5.86
CA PRO A 22 -1.76 -5.56 -4.94
C PRO A 22 -0.71 -6.38 -5.68
N GLU A 23 0.53 -5.91 -5.86
CA GLU A 23 1.57 -6.88 -6.28
C GLU A 23 3.06 -6.50 -6.16
N GLN A 24 3.42 -5.32 -5.68
CA GLN A 24 4.84 -4.97 -5.60
C GLN A 24 5.28 -4.96 -4.14
N ALA A 25 6.20 -5.87 -3.80
CA ALA A 25 6.90 -5.86 -2.52
C ALA A 25 7.54 -4.49 -2.28
N ALA A 26 6.90 -3.68 -1.44
CA ALA A 26 7.35 -2.33 -1.13
C ALA A 26 8.49 -2.38 -0.10
N VAL A 27 9.41 -1.42 -0.19
CA VAL A 27 10.48 -1.22 0.79
C VAL A 27 10.10 -0.05 1.68
N PHE A 28 9.91 -0.29 2.97
CA PHE A 28 9.55 0.71 3.97
C PHE A 28 10.76 1.05 4.83
N THR A 29 11.11 2.32 4.90
CA THR A 29 12.10 2.80 5.85
C THR A 29 11.41 3.11 7.17
N VAL A 30 11.90 2.54 8.26
CA VAL A 30 11.35 2.68 9.61
C VAL A 30 12.44 3.14 10.56
N SER A 31 12.12 3.90 11.58
CA SER A 31 13.08 4.30 12.62
C SER A 31 12.96 3.39 13.85
N ALA A 32 13.95 3.46 14.75
CA ALA A 32 13.87 2.74 16.03
C ALA A 32 12.66 3.20 16.88
N SER A 33 12.18 4.43 16.68
CA SER A 33 10.99 4.97 17.34
C SER A 33 9.68 4.34 16.85
N ASP A 34 9.69 3.71 15.67
CA ASP A 34 8.54 3.00 15.10
C ASP A 34 8.43 1.55 15.60
N MET A 35 9.34 1.12 16.48
CA MET A 35 9.27 -0.20 17.11
C MET A 35 8.11 -0.26 18.13
N PRO A 36 7.33 -1.37 18.15
CA PRO A 36 7.47 -2.56 17.30
C PRO A 36 6.81 -2.38 15.92
N VAL A 37 7.56 -2.66 14.86
CA VAL A 37 7.08 -2.54 13.46
C VAL A 37 6.14 -3.70 13.14
N SER A 38 4.89 -3.40 12.81
CA SER A 38 3.89 -4.40 12.40
C SER A 38 3.61 -4.34 10.91
N CYS A 39 3.44 -5.51 10.29
CA CYS A 39 2.90 -5.64 8.94
C CYS A 39 1.52 -6.30 8.98
N PRO A 40 0.51 -5.75 8.30
CA PRO A 40 0.53 -4.46 7.57
C PRO A 40 0.62 -3.26 8.51
N MET A 41 1.13 -2.14 7.99
CA MET A 41 1.28 -0.89 8.75
C MET A 41 -0.11 -0.34 9.14
N PRO A 42 -0.23 0.38 10.27
CA PRO A 42 -1.52 0.85 10.78
C PRO A 42 -2.31 1.73 9.81
N GLU A 43 -1.64 2.40 8.87
CA GLU A 43 -2.28 3.23 7.84
C GLU A 43 -2.74 2.43 6.60
N GLN A 44 -2.40 1.15 6.50
CA GLN A 44 -2.79 0.31 5.35
C GLN A 44 -4.13 -0.39 5.60
N THR A 45 -5.07 -0.22 4.67
CA THR A 45 -6.39 -0.85 4.74
C THR A 45 -6.29 -2.36 4.57
N LEU A 46 -6.68 -3.06 5.64
CA LEU A 46 -6.45 -4.48 5.93
C LEU A 46 -7.52 -5.44 5.38
N TRP A 47 -8.47 -4.96 4.57
CA TRP A 47 -9.67 -5.74 4.20
C TRP A 47 -9.27 -7.00 3.40
N ASN A 48 -9.11 -8.12 4.10
CA ASN A 48 -8.72 -9.47 3.67
C ASN A 48 -7.21 -9.79 3.47
N GLN A 49 -6.28 -9.06 4.11
CA GLN A 49 -4.87 -9.48 4.13
C GLN A 49 -4.54 -10.45 5.29
N HIS A 50 -3.28 -10.87 5.39
CA HIS A 50 -2.80 -11.80 6.42
C HIS A 50 -2.91 -11.24 7.86
N PRO A 51 -2.85 -12.09 8.88
CA PRO A 51 -2.81 -11.65 10.28
C PRO A 51 -1.67 -10.66 10.55
N ARG A 52 -1.90 -9.73 11.48
CA ARG A 52 -0.85 -8.80 11.92
C ARG A 52 0.34 -9.57 12.46
N VAL A 53 1.53 -9.26 11.94
CA VAL A 53 2.80 -9.81 12.40
C VAL A 53 3.79 -8.70 12.71
N PHE A 54 4.68 -8.94 13.67
CA PHE A 54 5.75 -8.01 13.99
C PHE A 54 7.04 -8.42 13.30
N MET A 55 7.73 -7.44 12.72
CA MET A 55 8.97 -7.66 11.99
C MET A 55 10.14 -7.80 12.95
N ALA A 56 10.91 -8.88 12.81
CA ALA A 56 12.21 -9.02 13.46
C ALA A 56 13.30 -8.54 12.49
N PHE A 57 14.07 -7.54 12.92
CA PHE A 57 15.17 -6.98 12.13
C PHE A 57 16.46 -7.76 12.36
N ASP A 58 17.25 -7.95 11.30
CA ASP A 58 18.60 -8.48 11.36
C ASP A 58 19.59 -7.44 11.93
N GLU A 59 20.86 -7.82 12.12
CA GLU A 59 21.92 -6.92 12.61
C GLU A 59 22.19 -5.73 11.66
N GLU A 60 21.81 -5.86 10.38
CA GLU A 60 21.88 -4.80 9.37
C GLU A 60 20.61 -3.93 9.34
N GLY A 61 19.65 -4.20 10.22
CA GLY A 61 18.39 -3.46 10.32
C GLY A 61 17.40 -3.78 9.20
N ARG A 62 17.43 -4.97 8.61
CA ARG A 62 16.48 -5.40 7.57
C ARG A 62 15.51 -6.44 8.08
N ALA A 63 14.27 -6.37 7.62
CA ALA A 63 13.26 -7.39 7.86
C ALA A 63 12.42 -7.62 6.59
N SER A 64 11.84 -8.81 6.46
CA SER A 64 10.93 -9.13 5.35
C SER A 64 9.67 -9.83 5.88
N CYS A 65 8.51 -9.39 5.42
CA CYS A 65 7.22 -9.98 5.74
C CYS A 65 7.07 -11.35 5.05
N PRO A 66 6.83 -12.45 5.78
CA PRO A 66 6.70 -13.79 5.18
C PRO A 66 5.40 -13.99 4.38
N TYR A 67 4.41 -13.12 4.57
CA TYR A 67 3.10 -13.24 3.91
C TYR A 67 2.99 -12.37 2.67
N CYS A 68 3.53 -11.16 2.75
CA CYS A 68 3.29 -10.09 1.79
C CYS A 68 4.54 -9.67 1.03
N GLY A 69 5.72 -10.17 1.40
CA GLY A 69 6.99 -9.86 0.73
C GLY A 69 7.52 -8.44 0.96
N ASN A 70 6.77 -7.59 1.67
CA ASN A 70 7.21 -6.25 2.06
C ASN A 70 8.54 -6.31 2.81
N ARG A 71 9.46 -5.41 2.43
CA ARG A 71 10.78 -5.28 3.04
C ARG A 71 10.80 -4.04 3.92
N PHE A 72 11.45 -4.14 5.06
CA PHE A 72 11.61 -3.05 6.01
C PHE A 72 13.09 -2.81 6.24
N GLN A 73 13.48 -1.55 6.30
CA GLN A 73 14.86 -1.12 6.55
C GLN A 73 14.87 -0.10 7.68
N LEU A 74 15.72 -0.33 8.68
CA LEU A 74 15.92 0.58 9.78
C LEU A 74 16.73 1.80 9.30
N ALA A 75 16.17 2.99 9.47
CA ALA A 75 16.87 4.25 9.28
C ALA A 75 17.99 4.34 10.32
N LYS A 76 19.22 4.49 9.84
CA LYS A 76 20.35 4.83 10.70
C LYS A 76 20.10 6.24 11.25
N SER A 77 19.92 6.33 12.57
CA SER A 77 19.75 7.60 13.28
C SER A 77 21.07 8.36 13.35
#